data_AF-A0A820ERY9-F1
#
_entry.id   AF-A0A820ERY9-F1
#
_cell.length_a   1.000
_cell.length_b   1.000
_cell.length_c   1.000
_cell.angle_alpha   90.00
_cell.angle_beta   90.00
_cell.angle_gamma   90.00
#
_symmetry.space_group_name_H-M   'P 1'
#
loop_
_entity.id
_entity.type
_entity.pdbx_description
1 polymer ?
#
loop_
_entity_poly.entity_id
_entity_poly.type
_entity_poly.pdbx_seq_one_letter_code
_entity_poly.pdbx_strand_id
1 'polypeptide(L)'
;DYHIQGMTIDTILQLVRLVLDNQYFVYNYKFYKQTQGGASGSLLTIPLVYIYLFYWQHDLLSNLINNNELFLRYRDEAFITWNRSEDELRSILTMAYTEFSQPIWNITEIGSTIHFRDIKISNDNGVLQTSVYHECMYHEPVLPPSLDLLQLPIQRNVWSWLRKSILKAIRYCSTEYSFKNELIHISIILRIHDFSDETFTQGHEEVIEDFGVTIRDEIACVPTYDTMRRHLFAYDKYRQIKAIKATQPPGPQQEIILQLPYPSNWDKTVIDNFEQEINHILKENFENHSQIKQLKIRILQTQENPFPIVHFLIKKRPDVNYLTLPDETKPKPYMY
;
A
#
# COMPACT_ATOMS: atom_id res chain seq x y z
N ASP A 1 17.04 -30.27 -13.26
CA ASP A 1 17.00 -29.77 -11.87
C ASP A 1 16.61 -28.31 -11.84
N TYR A 2 15.44 -28.00 -11.28
CA TYR A 2 14.99 -26.63 -11.14
C TYR A 2 15.74 -25.98 -9.98
N HIS A 3 16.55 -24.98 -10.30
CA HIS A 3 17.30 -24.20 -9.31
C HIS A 3 16.74 -22.78 -9.24
N ILE A 4 16.51 -22.29 -8.02
CA ILE A 4 16.16 -20.90 -7.75
C ILE A 4 17.33 -20.30 -6.96
N GLN A 5 18.03 -19.34 -7.57
CA GLN A 5 19.21 -18.69 -6.97
C GLN A 5 20.28 -19.69 -6.46
N GLY A 6 20.47 -20.79 -7.18
CA GLY A 6 21.45 -21.83 -6.81
C GLY A 6 20.95 -22.86 -5.79
N MET A 7 19.74 -22.72 -5.25
CA MET A 7 19.12 -23.74 -4.38
C MET A 7 18.19 -24.65 -5.17
N THR A 8 18.20 -25.94 -4.87
CA THR A 8 17.20 -26.88 -5.39
C THR A 8 15.86 -26.66 -4.71
N ILE A 9 14.77 -27.08 -5.36
CA ILE A 9 13.43 -27.09 -4.76
C ILE A 9 13.44 -27.89 -3.44
N ASP A 10 14.12 -29.03 -3.39
CA ASP A 10 14.20 -29.86 -2.18
C ASP A 10 14.84 -29.12 -1.01
N THR A 11 15.92 -28.38 -1.25
CA THR A 11 16.56 -27.54 -0.22
C THR A 11 15.59 -26.46 0.28
N ILE A 12 14.86 -25.81 -0.63
CA ILE A 12 13.87 -24.79 -0.25
C ILE A 12 12.76 -25.43 0.60
N LEU A 13 12.25 -26.59 0.23
CA LEU A 13 11.22 -27.31 1.00
C LEU A 13 11.73 -27.71 2.40
N GLN A 14 12.98 -28.16 2.51
CA GLN A 14 13.59 -28.48 3.80
C GLN A 14 13.72 -27.25 4.70
N LEU A 15 14.14 -26.11 4.16
CA LEU A 15 14.23 -24.85 4.91
C LEU A 15 12.86 -24.35 5.34
N VAL A 16 11.85 -24.44 4.47
CA VAL A 16 10.47 -24.07 4.81
C VAL A 16 9.95 -24.95 5.95
N ARG A 17 10.12 -26.26 5.87
CA ARG A 17 9.74 -27.20 6.94
C ARG A 17 10.45 -26.86 8.25
N LEU A 18 11.75 -26.61 8.20
CA LEU A 18 12.52 -26.22 9.38
C LEU A 18 11.91 -24.97 10.04
N VAL A 19 11.52 -23.95 9.29
CA VAL A 19 10.90 -22.75 9.85
C VAL A 19 9.53 -23.04 10.42
N LEU A 20 8.68 -23.82 9.73
CA LEU A 20 7.34 -24.17 10.20
C LEU A 20 7.36 -25.07 11.43
N ASP A 21 8.31 -26.01 11.51
CA ASP A 21 8.46 -26.94 12.62
C ASP A 21 9.09 -26.29 13.86
N ASN A 22 9.69 -25.11 13.72
CA ASN A 22 10.43 -24.42 14.79
C ASN A 22 9.91 -23.01 15.05
N GLN A 23 8.59 -22.86 15.10
CA GLN A 23 7.94 -21.62 15.49
C GLN A 23 7.76 -21.55 17.01
N TYR A 24 8.53 -20.67 17.64
CA TYR A 24 8.50 -20.45 19.08
C TYR A 24 8.16 -18.99 19.39
N PHE A 25 7.39 -18.75 20.44
CA PHE A 25 7.07 -17.42 20.93
C PHE A 25 7.07 -17.40 22.46
N VAL A 26 7.26 -16.20 23.02
CA VAL A 26 7.20 -15.95 24.46
C VAL A 26 5.92 -15.22 24.78
N TYR A 27 5.17 -15.74 25.75
CA TYR A 27 3.97 -15.09 26.28
C TYR A 27 3.90 -15.30 27.79
N ASN A 28 3.58 -14.26 28.56
CA ASN A 28 3.57 -14.32 30.03
C ASN A 28 4.80 -15.03 30.62
N TYR A 29 6.00 -14.66 30.14
CA TYR A 29 7.29 -15.21 30.58
C TYR A 29 7.46 -16.73 30.39
N LYS A 30 6.66 -17.34 29.51
CA LYS A 30 6.76 -18.77 29.16
C LYS A 30 7.04 -18.94 27.68
N PHE A 31 7.81 -19.98 27.36
CA PHE A 31 8.09 -20.39 25.98
C PHE A 31 7.02 -21.33 25.47
N TYR A 32 6.50 -21.02 24.29
CA TYR A 32 5.50 -21.82 23.60
C TYR A 32 6.02 -22.20 22.22
N LYS A 33 5.69 -23.42 21.79
CA LYS A 33 5.84 -23.85 20.40
C LYS A 33 4.48 -23.75 19.73
N GLN A 34 4.41 -23.03 18.61
CA GLN A 34 3.23 -23.07 17.76
C GLN A 34 3.20 -24.40 17.02
N THR A 35 2.17 -25.21 17.28
CA THR A 35 2.02 -26.56 16.69
C THR A 35 1.09 -26.59 15.48
N GLN A 36 0.38 -25.48 15.21
CA GLN A 36 -0.58 -25.37 14.12
C GLN A 36 -0.53 -23.97 13.49
N GLY A 37 -0.66 -23.92 12.16
CA GLY A 37 -0.60 -22.69 11.40
C GLY A 37 0.81 -22.13 11.25
N GLY A 38 0.91 -20.86 10.86
CA GLY A 38 2.17 -20.14 10.80
C GLY A 38 2.15 -18.91 11.72
N ALA A 39 3.33 -18.44 12.12
CA ALA A 39 3.45 -17.23 12.93
C ALA A 39 2.93 -15.99 12.17
N SER A 40 1.95 -15.30 12.75
CA SER A 40 1.39 -14.06 12.20
C SER A 40 2.49 -12.99 12.07
N GLY A 41 2.61 -12.39 10.88
CA GLY A 41 3.63 -11.38 10.58
C GLY A 41 4.95 -11.93 10.03
N SER A 42 5.12 -13.25 9.94
CA SER A 42 6.26 -13.85 9.24
C SER A 42 6.17 -13.61 7.73
N LEU A 43 7.24 -13.05 7.14
CA LEU A 43 7.36 -12.86 5.69
C LEU A 43 7.31 -14.19 4.92
N LEU A 44 7.66 -15.31 5.56
CA LEU A 44 7.55 -16.65 4.96
C LEU A 44 6.12 -17.18 5.03
N THR A 45 5.38 -16.89 6.09
CA THR A 45 4.02 -17.42 6.27
C THR A 45 3.03 -16.80 5.28
N ILE A 46 3.19 -15.52 4.94
CA ILE A 46 2.32 -14.83 3.97
C ILE A 46 2.21 -15.57 2.62
N PRO A 47 3.30 -15.86 1.89
CA PRO A 47 3.22 -16.58 0.62
C PRO A 47 2.74 -18.03 0.80
N LEU A 48 3.08 -18.70 1.91
CA LEU A 48 2.60 -20.06 2.18
C LEU A 48 1.09 -20.12 2.38
N VAL A 49 0.51 -19.13 3.09
CA VAL A 49 -0.94 -19.00 3.23
C VAL A 49 -1.59 -18.80 1.87
N TYR A 50 -1.02 -17.99 0.98
CA TYR A 50 -1.56 -17.82 -0.36
C TYR A 50 -1.50 -19.10 -1.21
N ILE A 51 -0.41 -19.86 -1.13
CA ILE A 51 -0.29 -21.16 -1.81
C ILE A 51 -1.32 -22.13 -1.25
N TYR A 52 -1.43 -22.22 0.07
CA TYR A 52 -2.39 -23.10 0.74
C TYR A 52 -3.83 -22.75 0.37
N LEU A 53 -4.22 -21.47 0.47
CA LEU A 53 -5.55 -21.00 0.08
C LEU A 53 -5.82 -21.23 -1.40
N PHE A 54 -4.82 -21.10 -2.28
CA PHE A 54 -4.98 -21.35 -3.71
C PHE A 54 -5.40 -22.79 -4.01
N TYR A 55 -4.75 -23.77 -3.39
CA TYR A 55 -5.10 -25.18 -3.56
C TYR A 55 -6.42 -25.51 -2.87
N TRP A 56 -6.63 -25.01 -1.65
CA TRP A 56 -7.85 -25.27 -0.90
C TRP A 56 -9.11 -24.72 -1.58
N GLN A 57 -9.06 -23.49 -2.09
CA GLN A 57 -10.23 -22.83 -2.68
C GLN A 57 -10.57 -23.35 -4.09
N HIS A 58 -9.79 -24.28 -4.66
CA HIS A 58 -9.92 -24.68 -6.07
C HIS A 58 -11.31 -25.23 -6.41
N ASP A 59 -11.84 -26.13 -5.59
CA ASP A 59 -13.14 -26.76 -5.83
C ASP A 59 -14.29 -25.79 -5.55
N LEU A 60 -14.14 -24.96 -4.50
CA LEU A 60 -15.08 -23.87 -4.20
C LEU A 60 -15.16 -22.89 -5.38
N LEU A 61 -14.02 -22.43 -5.88
CA LEU A 61 -13.95 -21.54 -7.04
C LEU A 61 -14.58 -22.17 -8.28
N SER A 62 -14.30 -23.44 -8.53
CA SER A 62 -14.86 -24.17 -9.68
C SER A 62 -16.38 -24.24 -9.59
N ASN A 63 -16.92 -24.52 -8.39
CA ASN A 63 -18.36 -24.49 -8.14
C ASN A 63 -18.95 -23.08 -8.36
N LEU A 64 -18.31 -22.03 -7.83
CA LEU A 64 -18.78 -20.65 -7.96
C LEU A 64 -18.79 -20.18 -9.41
N ILE A 65 -17.69 -20.41 -10.14
CA ILE A 65 -17.56 -20.04 -11.56
C ILE A 65 -18.63 -20.76 -12.40
N ASN A 66 -18.84 -22.06 -12.19
CA ASN A 66 -19.85 -22.84 -12.92
C ASN A 66 -21.28 -22.34 -12.66
N ASN A 67 -21.51 -21.62 -11.56
CA ASN A 67 -22.81 -21.08 -11.17
C ASN A 67 -22.92 -19.56 -11.39
N ASN A 68 -21.99 -18.94 -12.13
CA ASN A 68 -21.93 -17.49 -12.36
C ASN A 68 -21.91 -16.67 -11.07
N GLU A 69 -21.32 -17.19 -10.01
CA GLU A 69 -21.14 -16.46 -8.76
C GLU A 69 -19.87 -15.61 -8.80
N LEU A 70 -19.95 -14.41 -8.25
CA LEU A 70 -18.82 -13.54 -8.02
C LEU A 70 -18.05 -14.02 -6.80
N PHE A 71 -16.73 -14.19 -6.94
CA PHE A 71 -15.82 -14.45 -5.84
C PHE A 71 -14.69 -13.43 -5.86
N LEU A 72 -14.54 -12.69 -4.76
CA LEU A 72 -13.46 -11.74 -4.54
C LEU A 72 -12.78 -12.10 -3.22
N ARG A 73 -11.45 -12.11 -3.21
CA ARG A 73 -10.67 -12.36 -1.99
C ARG A 73 -9.65 -11.26 -1.80
N TYR A 74 -9.56 -10.75 -0.58
CA TYR A 74 -8.47 -9.91 -0.15
C TYR A 74 -7.85 -10.51 1.12
N ARG A 75 -6.61 -10.99 1.00
CA ARG A 75 -5.90 -11.71 2.06
C ARG A 75 -6.74 -12.89 2.59
N ASP A 76 -7.19 -12.79 3.82
CA ASP A 76 -7.93 -13.77 4.61
C ASP A 76 -9.45 -13.56 4.56
N GLU A 77 -9.93 -12.48 3.94
CA GLU A 77 -11.35 -12.18 3.80
C GLU A 77 -11.81 -12.39 2.37
N ALA A 78 -13.06 -12.83 2.22
CA ALA A 78 -13.66 -13.01 0.91
C ALA A 78 -15.11 -12.57 0.86
N PHE A 79 -15.49 -12.16 -0.33
CA PHE A 79 -16.82 -11.76 -0.72
C PHE A 79 -17.31 -12.72 -1.80
N ILE A 80 -18.50 -13.28 -1.60
CA ILE A 80 -19.10 -14.22 -2.53
C ILE A 80 -20.56 -13.80 -2.77
N THR A 81 -21.03 -13.85 -4.03
CA THR A 81 -22.48 -13.84 -4.30
C THR A 81 -23.04 -15.24 -4.23
N TRP A 82 -24.33 -15.35 -3.93
CA TRP A 82 -24.99 -16.64 -3.89
C TRP A 82 -26.44 -16.54 -4.33
N ASN A 83 -26.78 -17.24 -5.41
CA ASN A 83 -28.11 -17.23 -6.02
C ASN A 83 -28.96 -18.45 -5.62
N ARG A 84 -28.44 -19.32 -4.76
CA ARG A 84 -29.13 -20.52 -4.25
C ARG A 84 -29.52 -20.34 -2.77
N SER A 85 -30.02 -21.40 -2.13
CA SER A 85 -30.40 -21.32 -0.71
C SER A 85 -29.18 -21.15 0.19
N GLU A 86 -29.36 -20.45 1.31
CA GLU A 86 -28.34 -20.32 2.35
C GLU A 86 -27.91 -21.70 2.90
N ASP A 87 -28.85 -22.64 3.01
CA ASP A 87 -28.59 -24.00 3.48
C ASP A 87 -27.59 -24.74 2.56
N GLU A 88 -27.69 -24.53 1.25
CA GLU A 88 -26.78 -25.12 0.28
C GLU A 88 -25.38 -24.50 0.40
N LEU A 89 -25.28 -23.19 0.61
CA LEU A 89 -24.01 -22.51 0.87
C LEU A 89 -23.34 -23.08 2.13
N ARG A 90 -24.11 -23.19 3.22
CA ARG A 90 -23.63 -23.74 4.49
C ARG A 90 -23.19 -25.20 4.33
N SER A 91 -23.91 -25.99 3.54
CA SER A 91 -23.57 -27.38 3.26
C SER A 91 -22.25 -27.50 2.49
N ILE A 92 -22.03 -26.66 1.48
CA ILE A 92 -20.77 -26.66 0.71
C ILE A 92 -19.58 -26.24 1.57
N LEU A 93 -19.75 -25.20 2.39
CA LEU A 93 -18.70 -24.77 3.33
C LEU A 93 -18.42 -25.84 4.42
N THR A 94 -19.44 -26.57 4.85
CA THR A 94 -19.29 -27.69 5.80
C THR A 94 -18.60 -28.90 5.16
N MET A 95 -18.88 -29.21 3.89
CA MET A 95 -18.16 -30.27 3.18
C MET A 95 -16.67 -29.95 3.05
N ALA A 96 -16.34 -28.70 2.72
CA ALA A 96 -14.97 -28.20 2.67
C ALA A 96 -14.26 -28.27 4.03
N TYR A 97 -15.00 -28.17 5.14
CA TYR A 97 -14.47 -28.37 6.50
C TYR A 97 -14.05 -29.83 6.75
N THR A 98 -14.89 -30.79 6.37
CA THR A 98 -14.64 -32.22 6.61
C THR A 98 -13.41 -32.77 5.89
N GLU A 99 -13.06 -32.20 4.72
CA GLU A 99 -11.91 -32.67 3.94
C GLU A 99 -10.56 -32.24 4.55
N PHE A 100 -10.49 -31.08 5.20
CA PHE A 100 -9.23 -30.49 5.67
C PHE A 100 -9.10 -30.41 7.20
N SER A 101 -10.10 -30.91 7.94
CA SER A 101 -10.11 -31.05 9.41
C SER A 101 -9.98 -29.75 10.22
N GLN A 102 -10.13 -28.57 9.61
CA GLN A 102 -10.15 -27.25 10.27
C GLN A 102 -11.01 -26.26 9.48
N PRO A 103 -11.77 -25.35 10.15
CA PRO A 103 -12.53 -24.33 9.44
C PRO A 103 -11.58 -23.21 9.05
N ILE A 104 -11.28 -23.11 7.76
CA ILE A 104 -10.46 -22.01 7.24
C ILE A 104 -11.33 -20.75 7.09
N TRP A 105 -12.62 -20.91 6.77
CA TRP A 105 -13.53 -19.82 6.46
C TRP A 105 -14.77 -19.90 7.33
N ASN A 106 -15.06 -18.81 8.05
CA ASN A 106 -16.31 -18.63 8.76
C ASN A 106 -17.15 -17.57 8.05
N ILE A 107 -18.44 -17.81 7.95
CA ILE A 107 -19.38 -16.81 7.45
C ILE A 107 -19.51 -15.72 8.50
N THR A 108 -19.05 -14.51 8.18
CA THR A 108 -19.15 -13.33 9.05
C THR A 108 -20.49 -12.61 8.90
N GLU A 109 -20.98 -12.48 7.66
CA GLU A 109 -22.21 -11.74 7.33
C GLU A 109 -22.91 -12.38 6.12
N ILE A 110 -24.24 -12.46 6.15
CA ILE A 110 -25.11 -12.81 5.02
C ILE A 110 -26.24 -11.81 4.99
N GLY A 111 -26.52 -11.25 3.81
CA GLY A 111 -27.67 -10.39 3.62
C GLY A 111 -27.73 -9.78 2.23
N SER A 112 -28.84 -9.10 1.96
CA SER A 112 -28.98 -8.24 0.78
C SER A 112 -28.15 -6.97 0.88
N THR A 113 -27.63 -6.63 2.07
CA THR A 113 -26.69 -5.55 2.28
C THR A 113 -25.66 -6.01 3.29
N ILE A 114 -24.39 -5.94 2.92
CA ILE A 114 -23.26 -6.30 3.76
C ILE A 114 -22.15 -5.26 3.64
N HIS A 115 -21.11 -5.40 4.45
CA HIS A 115 -19.90 -4.61 4.30
C HIS A 115 -18.68 -5.52 4.07
N PHE A 116 -17.79 -5.07 3.20
CA PHE A 116 -16.52 -5.72 2.93
C PHE A 116 -15.44 -4.65 2.99
N ARG A 117 -14.78 -4.55 4.15
CA ARG A 117 -13.85 -3.47 4.49
C ARG A 117 -14.55 -2.10 4.40
N ASP A 118 -13.91 -1.12 3.77
CA ASP A 118 -14.42 0.24 3.56
C ASP A 118 -15.58 0.33 2.54
N ILE A 119 -16.18 -0.79 2.12
CA ILE A 119 -17.20 -0.82 1.06
C ILE A 119 -18.48 -1.45 1.60
N LYS A 120 -19.59 -0.71 1.51
CA LYS A 120 -20.94 -1.22 1.70
C LYS A 120 -21.47 -1.73 0.36
N ILE A 121 -21.92 -2.97 0.32
CA ILE A 121 -22.41 -3.64 -0.88
C ILE A 121 -23.87 -4.00 -0.65
N SER A 122 -24.75 -3.54 -1.52
CA SER A 122 -26.19 -3.87 -1.50
C SER A 122 -26.62 -4.51 -2.81
N ASN A 123 -27.40 -5.57 -2.71
CA ASN A 123 -28.02 -6.27 -3.83
C ASN A 123 -29.44 -5.73 -4.04
N ASP A 124 -29.64 -5.00 -5.13
CA ASP A 124 -30.95 -4.57 -5.60
C ASP A 124 -31.38 -5.45 -6.77
N ASN A 125 -32.14 -6.51 -6.47
CA ASN A 125 -32.72 -7.41 -7.46
C ASN A 125 -31.72 -7.98 -8.49
N GLY A 126 -30.53 -8.38 -8.02
CA GLY A 126 -29.44 -8.92 -8.86
C GLY A 126 -28.43 -7.88 -9.33
N VAL A 127 -28.68 -6.59 -9.08
CA VAL A 127 -27.75 -5.51 -9.37
C VAL A 127 -27.01 -5.11 -8.10
N LEU A 128 -25.70 -5.39 -8.06
CA LEU A 128 -24.85 -4.96 -6.96
C LEU A 128 -24.59 -3.46 -7.04
N GLN A 129 -24.95 -2.76 -5.98
CA GLN A 129 -24.63 -1.37 -5.74
C GLN A 129 -23.61 -1.27 -4.61
N THR A 130 -22.70 -0.31 -4.72
CA THR A 130 -21.60 -0.12 -3.78
C THR A 130 -21.55 1.32 -3.29
N SER A 131 -21.14 1.51 -2.05
CA SER A 131 -20.92 2.83 -1.43
C SER A 131 -19.81 2.73 -0.40
N VAL A 132 -19.33 3.85 0.11
CA VAL A 132 -18.34 3.85 1.19
C VAL A 132 -19.01 3.37 2.48
N TYR A 133 -18.37 2.43 3.18
CA TYR A 133 -18.76 2.01 4.52
C TYR A 133 -17.92 2.76 5.55
N HIS A 134 -18.59 3.35 6.55
CA HIS A 134 -17.96 4.03 7.67
C HIS A 134 -18.30 3.27 8.95
N GLU A 135 -17.30 2.72 9.62
CA GLU A 135 -17.49 2.10 10.92
C GLU A 135 -17.69 3.21 11.97
N CYS A 136 -18.80 3.18 12.72
CA CYS A 136 -19.25 4.24 13.62
C CYS A 136 -18.26 4.64 14.75
N MET A 137 -17.09 4.00 14.85
CA MET A 137 -16.08 4.21 15.89
C MET A 137 -14.70 4.63 15.34
N TYR A 138 -14.49 4.64 14.01
CA TYR A 138 -13.20 4.97 13.39
C TYR A 138 -13.34 6.18 12.46
N HIS A 139 -13.50 7.36 13.05
CA HIS A 139 -13.06 8.55 12.35
C HIS A 139 -11.54 8.59 12.46
N GLU A 140 -10.82 8.42 11.34
CA GLU A 140 -9.40 8.78 11.29
C GLU A 140 -9.30 10.22 11.82
N PRO A 141 -8.59 10.47 12.94
CA PRO A 141 -8.56 11.79 13.52
C PRO A 141 -7.90 12.74 12.54
N VAL A 142 -8.70 13.57 11.87
CA VAL A 142 -8.19 14.74 11.17
C VAL A 142 -7.79 15.71 12.28
N LEU A 143 -6.49 15.96 12.41
CA LEU A 143 -5.98 16.86 13.44
C LEU A 143 -6.64 18.24 13.25
N PRO A 144 -7.33 18.77 14.28
CA PRO A 144 -8.03 20.04 14.15
C PRO A 144 -7.04 21.19 13.93
N PRO A 145 -7.43 22.24 13.18
CA PRO A 145 -6.62 23.43 12.95
C PRO A 145 -6.24 24.16 14.23
N SER A 146 -7.09 24.06 15.26
CA SER A 146 -6.95 24.76 16.55
C SER A 146 -5.78 24.28 17.41
N LEU A 147 -5.07 23.21 17.00
CA LEU A 147 -3.86 22.74 17.66
C LEU A 147 -2.61 23.51 17.15
N ASP A 148 -2.59 24.83 17.36
CA ASP A 148 -1.49 25.76 16.98
C ASP A 148 -0.12 25.46 17.65
N LEU A 149 -0.04 24.42 18.48
CA LEU A 149 1.17 24.05 19.25
C LEU A 149 2.21 23.27 18.44
N LEU A 150 1.89 22.84 17.22
CA LEU A 150 2.82 22.16 16.33
C LEU A 150 2.83 22.86 14.99
N GLN A 151 3.89 23.63 14.72
CA GLN A 151 4.26 24.12 13.38
C GLN A 151 4.66 22.96 12.44
N LEU A 152 3.84 21.92 12.38
CA LEU A 152 3.94 20.76 11.50
C LEU A 152 2.87 20.88 10.40
N PRO A 153 3.02 20.19 9.25
CA PRO A 153 2.24 20.46 8.05
C PRO A 153 0.82 19.88 8.15
N ILE A 154 0.00 20.41 9.05
CA ILE A 154 -1.39 20.01 9.30
C ILE A 154 -2.21 20.15 8.01
N GLN A 155 -1.99 21.21 7.23
CA GLN A 155 -2.63 21.38 5.91
C GLN A 155 -2.33 20.23 4.93
N ARG A 156 -1.08 19.71 4.88
CA ARG A 156 -0.75 18.60 3.96
C ARG A 156 -1.50 17.31 4.32
N ASN A 157 -1.74 17.08 5.61
CA ASN A 157 -2.47 15.90 6.06
C ASN A 157 -3.96 16.00 5.70
N VAL A 158 -4.56 17.18 5.85
CA VAL A 158 -5.97 17.44 5.50
C VAL A 158 -6.18 17.35 4.00
N TRP A 159 -5.33 17.99 3.20
CA TRP A 159 -5.38 17.89 1.74
C TRP A 159 -5.19 16.45 1.26
N SER A 160 -4.22 15.73 1.85
CA SER A 160 -4.03 14.31 1.52
C SER A 160 -5.23 13.46 1.91
N TRP A 161 -5.86 13.73 3.05
CA TRP A 161 -7.04 13.00 3.50
C TRP A 161 -8.23 13.29 2.59
N LEU A 162 -8.57 14.55 2.37
CA LEU A 162 -9.67 15.00 1.52
C LEU A 162 -9.56 14.40 0.11
N ARG A 163 -8.37 14.50 -0.49
CA ARG A 163 -8.08 13.89 -1.79
C ARG A 163 -8.32 12.38 -1.77
N LYS A 164 -7.81 11.66 -0.77
CA LYS A 164 -8.00 10.20 -0.66
C LYS A 164 -9.49 9.86 -0.48
N SER A 165 -10.22 10.62 0.34
CA SER A 165 -11.64 10.40 0.61
C SER A 165 -12.48 10.61 -0.64
N ILE A 166 -12.24 11.67 -1.42
CA ILE A 166 -12.95 11.91 -2.69
C ILE A 166 -12.61 10.82 -3.71
N LEU A 167 -11.33 10.44 -3.84
CA LEU A 167 -10.93 9.34 -4.73
C LEU A 167 -11.55 7.99 -4.32
N LYS A 168 -11.66 7.72 -3.01
CA LYS A 168 -12.39 6.56 -2.49
C LYS A 168 -13.86 6.63 -2.88
N ALA A 169 -14.51 7.79 -2.72
CA ALA A 169 -15.91 8.00 -3.09
C ALA A 169 -16.14 7.70 -4.58
N ILE A 170 -15.32 8.24 -5.48
CA ILE A 170 -15.40 7.99 -6.93
C ILE A 170 -15.21 6.49 -7.24
N ARG A 171 -14.28 5.82 -6.53
CA ARG A 171 -13.98 4.41 -6.77
C ARG A 171 -15.09 3.49 -6.25
N TYR A 172 -15.57 3.73 -5.04
CA TYR A 172 -16.44 2.82 -4.31
C TYR A 172 -17.93 3.06 -4.58
N CYS A 173 -18.36 4.28 -4.87
CA CYS A 173 -19.78 4.54 -5.12
C CYS A 173 -20.19 4.04 -6.51
N SER A 174 -21.18 3.15 -6.60
CA SER A 174 -21.66 2.67 -7.89
C SER A 174 -22.56 3.68 -8.59
N THR A 175 -23.21 4.56 -7.84
CA THR A 175 -24.18 5.55 -8.33
C THR A 175 -23.75 6.97 -7.98
N GLU A 176 -24.21 7.94 -8.78
CA GLU A 176 -24.03 9.36 -8.49
C GLU A 176 -24.67 9.76 -7.16
N TYR A 177 -25.83 9.17 -6.83
CA TYR A 177 -26.52 9.42 -5.57
C TYR A 177 -25.66 9.04 -4.36
N SER A 178 -25.09 7.83 -4.37
CA SER A 178 -24.17 7.38 -3.31
C SER A 178 -22.91 8.24 -3.23
N PHE A 179 -22.39 8.69 -4.38
CA PHE A 179 -21.25 9.61 -4.43
C PHE A 179 -21.57 10.97 -3.80
N LYS A 180 -22.71 11.58 -4.14
CA LYS A 180 -23.15 12.86 -3.54
C LYS A 180 -23.34 12.74 -2.03
N ASN A 181 -23.94 11.65 -1.55
CA ASN A 181 -24.08 11.40 -0.11
C ASN A 181 -22.72 11.30 0.58
N GLU A 182 -21.74 10.67 -0.06
CA GLU A 182 -20.38 10.58 0.47
C GLU A 182 -19.67 11.95 0.50
N LEU A 183 -19.85 12.80 -0.51
CA LEU A 183 -19.34 14.16 -0.49
C LEU A 183 -19.94 15.00 0.65
N ILE A 184 -21.23 14.83 0.92
CA ILE A 184 -21.90 15.45 2.08
C ILE A 184 -21.30 14.92 3.39
N HIS A 185 -21.03 13.62 3.49
CA HIS A 185 -20.38 13.05 4.66
C HIS A 185 -18.99 13.66 4.89
N ILE A 186 -18.15 13.74 3.85
CA ILE A 186 -16.81 14.32 3.91
C ILE A 186 -16.86 15.79 4.36
N SER A 187 -17.80 16.58 3.84
CA SER A 187 -17.94 18.00 4.23
C SER A 187 -18.39 18.16 5.69
N ILE A 188 -19.27 17.29 6.18
CA ILE A 188 -19.66 17.25 7.61
C ILE A 188 -18.46 16.93 8.50
N ILE A 189 -17.64 15.94 8.14
CA ILE A 189 -16.43 15.60 8.90
C ILE A 189 -15.47 16.78 8.96
N LEU A 190 -15.21 17.46 7.84
CA LEU A 190 -14.37 18.66 7.82
C LEU A 190 -14.91 19.76 8.75
N ARG A 191 -16.22 20.00 8.73
CA ARG A 191 -16.86 20.98 9.63
C ARG A 191 -16.76 20.61 11.11
N ILE A 192 -16.91 19.33 11.46
CA ILE A 192 -16.74 18.84 12.84
C ILE A 192 -15.31 19.10 13.34
N HIS A 193 -14.33 19.10 12.43
CA HIS A 193 -12.94 19.41 12.72
C HIS A 193 -12.56 20.88 12.46
N ASP A 194 -13.51 21.81 12.45
CA ASP A 194 -13.30 23.26 12.29
C ASP A 194 -12.64 23.70 10.95
N PHE A 195 -12.72 22.88 9.90
CA PHE A 195 -12.31 23.29 8.56
C PHE A 195 -13.42 24.07 7.85
N SER A 196 -13.02 25.06 7.06
CA SER A 196 -13.97 25.89 6.29
C SER A 196 -14.58 25.13 5.11
N ASP A 197 -15.77 25.55 4.70
CA ASP A 197 -16.39 25.07 3.46
C ASP A 197 -15.51 25.34 2.23
N GLU A 198 -14.74 26.43 2.24
CA GLU A 198 -13.76 26.75 1.20
C GLU A 198 -12.69 25.66 1.07
N THR A 199 -12.27 25.06 2.18
CA THR A 199 -11.29 23.96 2.19
C THR A 199 -11.84 22.74 1.44
N PHE A 200 -13.11 22.38 1.70
CA PHE A 200 -13.77 21.31 0.97
C PHE A 200 -13.90 21.65 -0.51
N THR A 201 -14.40 22.84 -0.83
CA THR A 201 -14.59 23.30 -2.21
C THR A 201 -13.29 23.21 -2.97
N GLN A 202 -12.23 23.89 -2.54
CA GLN A 202 -10.94 23.91 -3.22
C GLN A 202 -10.36 22.51 -3.43
N GLY A 203 -10.40 21.64 -2.42
CA GLY A 203 -9.84 20.29 -2.58
C GLY A 203 -10.68 19.39 -3.47
N HIS A 204 -12.00 19.59 -3.46
CA HIS A 204 -12.86 18.98 -4.45
C HIS A 204 -12.50 19.48 -5.85
N GLU A 205 -12.33 20.80 -6.05
CA GLU A 205 -11.96 21.37 -7.35
C GLU A 205 -10.66 20.77 -7.89
N GLU A 206 -9.61 20.75 -7.08
CA GLU A 206 -8.30 20.19 -7.43
C GLU A 206 -8.39 18.70 -7.84
N VAL A 207 -9.21 17.91 -7.16
CA VAL A 207 -9.41 16.49 -7.52
C VAL A 207 -10.14 16.35 -8.85
N ILE A 208 -11.13 17.21 -9.11
CA ILE A 208 -11.92 17.17 -10.35
C ILE A 208 -11.07 17.61 -11.54
N GLU A 209 -10.23 18.63 -11.37
CA GLU A 209 -9.29 19.11 -12.39
C GLU A 209 -8.32 18.02 -12.87
N ASP A 210 -7.89 17.12 -11.99
CA ASP A 210 -7.06 15.96 -12.38
C ASP A 210 -7.72 15.02 -13.38
N PHE A 211 -9.06 15.02 -13.43
CA PHE A 211 -9.83 14.25 -14.40
C PHE A 211 -10.10 15.02 -15.70
N GLY A 212 -9.58 16.25 -15.84
CA GLY A 212 -9.80 17.12 -16.99
C GLY A 212 -11.25 17.61 -17.11
N VAL A 213 -11.99 17.62 -16.00
CA VAL A 213 -13.37 18.12 -15.92
C VAL A 213 -13.33 19.53 -15.36
N THR A 214 -13.84 20.52 -16.09
CA THR A 214 -14.00 21.88 -15.56
C THR A 214 -15.32 22.02 -14.81
N ILE A 215 -15.27 22.55 -13.59
CA ILE A 215 -16.37 22.66 -12.61
C ILE A 215 -17.50 23.61 -13.06
N ARG A 216 -17.39 24.20 -14.24
CA ARG A 216 -18.19 25.35 -14.61
C ARG A 216 -19.68 25.12 -14.85
N ASP A 217 -20.24 23.91 -14.73
CA ASP A 217 -21.69 23.67 -14.51
C ASP A 217 -22.09 22.16 -14.49
N GLU A 218 -21.17 21.20 -14.63
CA GLU A 218 -21.52 19.81 -15.01
C GLU A 218 -21.28 18.70 -13.96
N ILE A 219 -20.98 19.00 -12.68
CA ILE A 219 -20.76 17.92 -11.67
C ILE A 219 -22.09 17.40 -11.09
N ALA A 220 -23.22 18.00 -11.49
CA ALA A 220 -24.55 17.61 -11.02
C ALA A 220 -25.22 16.52 -11.85
N CYS A 221 -24.57 15.98 -12.87
CA CYS A 221 -25.16 14.99 -13.77
C CYS A 221 -24.38 13.66 -13.86
N VAL A 222 -25.13 12.56 -13.93
CA VAL A 222 -24.65 11.17 -14.12
C VAL A 222 -23.49 11.05 -15.15
N PRO A 223 -23.54 11.70 -16.34
CA PRO A 223 -22.47 11.56 -17.35
C PRO A 223 -21.08 11.99 -16.88
N THR A 224 -21.00 13.04 -16.06
CA THR A 224 -19.73 13.56 -15.54
C THR A 224 -19.15 12.62 -14.51
N TYR A 225 -19.99 12.13 -13.59
CA TYR A 225 -19.59 11.12 -12.62
C TYR A 225 -19.07 9.85 -13.30
N ASP A 226 -19.78 9.34 -14.30
CA ASP A 226 -19.36 8.17 -15.07
C ASP A 226 -18.05 8.40 -15.83
N THR A 227 -17.80 9.63 -16.29
CA THR A 227 -16.53 10.01 -16.93
C THR A 227 -15.37 9.94 -15.94
N MET A 228 -15.54 10.52 -14.76
CA MET A 228 -14.52 10.47 -13.70
C MET A 228 -14.22 9.03 -13.30
N ARG A 229 -15.24 8.19 -13.10
CA ARG A 229 -15.05 6.78 -12.78
C ARG A 229 -14.30 6.04 -13.88
N ARG A 230 -14.71 6.21 -15.14
CA ARG A 230 -14.02 5.59 -16.29
C ARG A 230 -12.55 6.00 -16.35
N HIS A 231 -12.26 7.28 -16.14
CA HIS A 231 -10.89 7.79 -16.13
C HIS A 231 -10.08 7.18 -14.98
N LEU A 232 -10.62 7.14 -13.76
CA LEU A 232 -9.96 6.57 -12.59
C LEU A 232 -9.62 5.08 -12.81
N PHE A 233 -10.58 4.29 -13.29
CA PHE A 233 -10.37 2.86 -13.55
C PHE A 233 -9.38 2.62 -14.71
N ALA A 234 -9.39 3.48 -15.74
CA ALA A 234 -8.41 3.42 -16.82
C ALA A 234 -7.00 3.76 -16.31
N TYR A 235 -6.86 4.77 -15.45
CA TYR A 235 -5.60 5.15 -14.83
C TYR A 235 -5.06 4.05 -13.92
N ASP A 236 -5.90 3.44 -13.07
CA ASP A 236 -5.50 2.32 -12.23
C ASP A 236 -5.03 1.13 -13.06
N LYS A 237 -5.77 0.79 -14.12
CA LYS A 237 -5.39 -0.26 -15.08
C LYS A 237 -4.03 0.05 -15.72
N TYR A 238 -3.79 1.30 -16.13
CA TYR A 238 -2.50 1.73 -16.66
C TYR A 238 -1.38 1.57 -15.63
N ARG A 239 -1.60 1.98 -14.36
CA ARG A 239 -0.62 1.83 -13.27
C ARG A 239 -0.30 0.36 -12.98
N GLN A 240 -1.32 -0.50 -12.94
CA GLN A 240 -1.16 -1.94 -12.75
C GLN A 240 -0.36 -2.57 -13.90
N ILE A 241 -0.69 -2.25 -15.15
CA ILE A 241 0.06 -2.70 -16.32
C ILE A 241 1.51 -2.23 -16.26
N LYS A 242 1.75 -0.98 -15.86
CA LYS A 242 3.11 -0.43 -15.68
C LYS A 242 3.88 -1.15 -14.57
N ALA A 243 3.23 -1.48 -13.45
CA ALA A 243 3.83 -2.25 -12.37
C ALA A 243 4.15 -3.70 -12.79
N ILE A 244 3.25 -4.36 -13.52
CA ILE A 244 3.46 -5.71 -14.08
C ILE A 244 4.61 -5.70 -15.10
N LYS A 245 4.68 -4.67 -15.96
CA LYS A 245 5.81 -4.47 -16.88
C LYS A 245 7.12 -4.19 -16.15
N ALA A 246 7.07 -3.49 -15.00
CA ALA A 246 8.25 -3.27 -14.16
C ALA A 246 8.76 -4.56 -13.47
N THR A 247 7.90 -5.57 -13.31
CA THR A 247 8.27 -6.90 -12.80
C THR A 247 8.76 -7.88 -13.87
N GLN A 248 8.66 -7.56 -15.17
CA GLN A 248 9.34 -8.33 -16.21
C GLN A 248 10.85 -8.04 -16.17
N PRO A 249 11.71 -9.05 -16.41
CA PRO A 249 13.14 -8.82 -16.49
C PRO A 249 13.42 -7.85 -17.65
N PRO A 250 14.17 -6.75 -17.41
CA PRO A 250 14.46 -5.80 -18.49
C PRO A 250 15.25 -6.50 -19.60
N GLY A 251 14.98 -6.13 -20.86
CA GLY A 251 15.89 -6.39 -22.00
C GLY A 251 17.29 -5.81 -21.76
N PRO A 252 18.24 -5.95 -22.71
CA PRO A 252 19.65 -5.65 -22.49
C PRO A 252 19.85 -4.26 -21.86
N GLN A 253 20.43 -4.27 -20.66
CA GLN A 253 20.46 -3.16 -19.70
C GLN A 253 21.65 -2.24 -20.00
N GLN A 254 21.42 -0.93 -20.10
CA GLN A 254 22.50 0.06 -20.22
C GLN A 254 22.92 0.57 -18.84
N GLU A 255 24.20 0.37 -18.52
CA GLU A 255 24.86 0.99 -17.37
C GLU A 255 25.50 2.30 -17.82
N ILE A 256 25.08 3.42 -17.24
CA ILE A 256 25.72 4.73 -17.48
C ILE A 256 26.72 4.97 -16.36
N ILE A 257 28.01 5.00 -16.71
CA ILE A 257 29.10 5.34 -15.81
C ILE A 257 29.50 6.79 -16.07
N LEU A 258 29.21 7.67 -15.12
CA LEU A 258 29.66 9.06 -15.16
C LEU A 258 31.02 9.17 -14.46
N GLN A 259 32.04 9.62 -15.20
CA GLN A 259 33.37 9.89 -14.65
C GLN A 259 33.51 11.39 -14.45
N LEU A 260 33.58 11.83 -13.19
CA LEU A 260 33.74 13.24 -12.85
C LEU A 260 35.10 13.48 -12.18
N PRO A 261 35.87 14.50 -12.60
CA PRO A 261 37.13 14.85 -11.94
C PRO A 261 36.87 15.41 -10.55
N TYR A 262 37.69 15.02 -9.56
CA TYR A 262 37.63 15.57 -8.21
C TYR A 262 38.10 17.03 -8.21
N PRO A 263 37.25 18.02 -7.85
CA PRO A 263 37.67 19.42 -7.79
C PRO A 263 38.69 19.64 -6.66
N SER A 264 39.70 20.46 -6.90
CA SER A 264 40.70 20.85 -5.89
C SER A 264 40.09 21.70 -4.75
N ASN A 265 38.98 22.40 -5.02
CA ASN A 265 38.22 23.19 -4.07
C ASN A 265 36.70 23.01 -4.32
N TRP A 266 35.95 22.71 -3.27
CA TRP A 266 34.48 22.67 -3.32
C TRP A 266 33.90 24.00 -2.82
N ASP A 267 34.06 25.05 -3.61
CA ASP A 267 33.33 26.29 -3.36
C ASP A 267 31.89 26.22 -3.90
N LYS A 268 31.07 27.21 -3.55
CA LYS A 268 29.65 27.25 -3.93
C LYS A 268 29.47 27.21 -5.46
N THR A 269 30.40 27.82 -6.21
CA THR A 269 30.36 27.86 -7.67
C THR A 269 30.62 26.47 -8.27
N VAL A 270 31.52 25.69 -7.69
CA VAL A 270 31.78 24.31 -8.10
C VAL A 270 30.58 23.40 -7.80
N ILE A 271 29.90 23.60 -6.66
CA ILE A 271 28.68 22.86 -6.31
C ILE A 271 27.54 23.20 -7.28
N ASP A 272 27.32 24.48 -7.55
CA ASP A 272 26.25 24.94 -8.45
C ASP A 272 26.49 24.42 -9.89
N ASN A 273 27.73 24.41 -10.36
CA ASN A 273 28.10 23.84 -11.66
C ASN A 273 27.91 22.31 -11.71
N PHE A 274 28.26 21.61 -10.63
CA PHE A 274 28.06 20.16 -10.52
C PHE A 274 26.58 19.77 -10.56
N GLU A 275 25.72 20.51 -9.85
CA GLU A 275 24.27 20.31 -9.90
C GLU A 275 23.71 20.58 -11.31
N GLN A 276 24.18 21.64 -11.97
CA GLN A 276 23.76 21.94 -13.34
C GLN A 276 24.15 20.84 -14.33
N GLU A 277 25.36 20.30 -14.21
CA GLU A 277 25.87 19.27 -15.11
C GLU A 277 25.16 17.92 -14.88
N ILE A 278 24.91 17.53 -13.62
CA ILE A 278 24.06 16.39 -13.31
C ILE A 278 22.65 16.60 -13.88
N ASN A 279 22.05 17.77 -13.68
CA ASN A 279 20.70 18.05 -14.17
C ASN A 279 20.64 18.05 -15.70
N HIS A 280 21.67 18.55 -16.39
CA HIS A 280 21.76 18.50 -17.84
C HIS A 280 21.85 17.06 -18.35
N ILE A 281 22.74 16.25 -17.76
CA ILE A 281 22.89 14.83 -18.11
C ILE A 281 21.61 14.04 -17.82
N LEU A 282 20.98 14.29 -16.67
CA LEU A 282 19.68 13.71 -16.35
C LEU A 282 18.63 14.14 -17.37
N LYS A 283 18.61 15.40 -17.80
CA LYS A 283 17.62 15.87 -18.78
C LYS A 283 17.84 15.26 -20.16
N GLU A 284 19.07 15.24 -20.66
CA GLU A 284 19.42 14.63 -21.96
C GLU A 284 19.14 13.12 -22.00
N ASN A 285 19.34 12.41 -20.88
CA ASN A 285 19.18 10.95 -20.83
C ASN A 285 17.83 10.47 -20.28
N PHE A 286 17.01 11.33 -19.65
CA PHE A 286 15.77 10.92 -18.96
C PHE A 286 14.48 11.52 -19.52
N GLU A 287 14.50 12.36 -20.57
CA GLU A 287 13.27 12.84 -21.22
C GLU A 287 12.42 11.71 -21.86
N ASN A 288 12.96 10.49 -22.00
CA ASN A 288 12.20 9.29 -22.38
C ASN A 288 12.26 8.20 -21.28
N HIS A 289 11.44 8.36 -20.25
CA HIS A 289 11.34 7.48 -19.09
C HIS A 289 11.07 6.00 -19.43
N SER A 290 12.07 5.10 -19.30
CA SER A 290 11.83 3.70 -18.86
C SER A 290 13.06 2.79 -18.65
N GLN A 291 14.28 3.13 -19.07
CA GLN A 291 15.34 2.11 -19.18
C GLN A 291 16.53 2.18 -18.21
N ILE A 292 16.69 3.23 -17.41
CA ILE A 292 17.82 3.35 -16.47
C ILE A 292 17.38 2.91 -15.07
N LYS A 293 17.81 1.71 -14.63
CA LYS A 293 17.60 1.23 -13.25
C LYS A 293 18.66 1.74 -12.27
N GLN A 294 19.87 2.06 -12.73
CA GLN A 294 20.99 2.42 -11.86
C GLN A 294 21.91 3.45 -12.55
N LEU A 295 22.13 4.59 -11.89
CA LEU A 295 23.16 5.55 -12.25
C LEU A 295 24.37 5.28 -11.33
N LYS A 296 25.53 4.92 -11.90
CA LYS A 296 26.78 4.84 -11.13
C LYS A 296 27.64 6.06 -11.44
N ILE A 297 27.74 6.95 -10.46
CA ILE A 297 28.65 8.09 -10.52
C ILE A 297 30.00 7.63 -9.94
N ARG A 298 31.04 7.64 -10.76
CA ARG A 298 32.40 7.33 -10.35
C ARG A 298 33.20 8.64 -10.32
N ILE A 299 33.44 9.15 -9.13
CA ILE A 299 34.30 10.32 -8.94
C ILE A 299 35.75 9.85 -9.00
N LEU A 300 36.51 10.36 -9.97
CA LEU A 300 37.91 10.01 -10.16
C LEU A 300 38.76 10.90 -9.25
N GLN A 301 39.31 10.31 -8.19
CA GLN A 301 40.26 10.99 -7.32
C GLN A 301 41.56 11.19 -8.08
N THR A 302 41.92 12.45 -8.35
CA THR A 302 43.21 12.80 -8.94
C THR A 302 44.30 12.64 -7.89
N GLN A 303 45.53 12.30 -8.32
CA GLN A 303 46.66 11.98 -7.43
C GLN A 303 47.06 13.14 -6.50
N GLU A 304 46.57 14.35 -6.73
CA GLU A 304 46.94 15.57 -6.01
C GLU A 304 46.10 15.85 -4.75
N ASN A 305 45.07 15.05 -4.43
CA ASN A 305 44.22 15.28 -3.26
C ASN A 305 44.23 14.09 -2.27
N PRO A 306 44.91 14.20 -1.12
CA PRO A 306 45.15 13.07 -0.20
C PRO A 306 43.92 12.68 0.65
N PHE A 307 42.80 13.38 0.56
CA PHE A 307 41.61 13.12 1.38
C PHE A 307 40.62 12.19 0.66
N PRO A 308 40.37 10.95 1.17
CA PRO A 308 39.39 10.04 0.58
C PRO A 308 37.97 10.61 0.64
N ILE A 309 37.15 10.33 -0.37
CA ILE A 309 35.73 10.78 -0.46
C ILE A 309 34.91 10.42 0.80
N VAL A 310 35.32 9.36 1.50
CA VAL A 310 34.77 8.91 2.79
C VAL A 310 34.84 9.99 3.87
N HIS A 311 35.87 10.83 3.89
CA HIS A 311 36.00 11.92 4.87
C HIS A 311 34.94 13.02 4.68
N PHE A 312 34.42 13.19 3.47
CA PHE A 312 33.37 14.15 3.15
C PHE A 312 31.99 13.65 3.63
N LEU A 313 31.70 12.36 3.45
CA LEU A 313 30.42 11.75 3.85
C LEU A 313 30.28 11.56 5.38
N ILE A 314 31.39 11.56 6.13
CA ILE A 314 31.40 11.33 7.58
C ILE A 314 31.16 12.61 8.40
N LYS A 315 31.28 13.81 7.82
CA LYS A 315 31.04 15.08 8.55
C LYS A 315 29.55 15.44 8.66
N LYS A 316 28.78 14.58 9.33
CA LYS A 316 27.57 14.94 10.11
C LYS A 316 27.36 13.88 11.21
N ARG A 317 28.29 13.82 12.18
CA ARG A 317 27.91 13.35 13.51
C ARG A 317 27.28 14.54 14.26
N PRO A 318 26.14 14.34 14.95
CA PRO A 318 25.53 15.41 15.76
C PRO A 318 26.49 15.83 16.88
N ASP A 319 26.34 17.09 17.29
CA ASP A 319 27.17 17.74 18.29
C ASP A 319 27.15 16.98 19.63
N VAL A 320 28.32 16.87 20.27
CA VAL A 320 28.57 15.99 21.43
C VAL A 320 27.81 16.44 22.69
N ASN A 321 27.15 17.60 22.65
CA ASN A 321 26.42 18.20 23.77
C ASN A 321 25.02 17.60 24.04
N TYR A 322 24.61 16.54 23.34
CA TYR A 322 23.29 15.91 23.51
C TYR A 322 23.31 14.49 24.09
N LEU A 323 24.46 14.00 24.58
CA LEU A 323 24.58 12.67 25.19
C LEU A 323 25.13 12.80 26.61
N THR A 324 24.25 12.74 27.62
CA THR A 324 24.66 12.44 29.00
C THR A 324 24.94 10.94 29.12
N LEU A 325 26.11 10.60 29.65
CA LEU A 325 26.45 9.23 30.05
C LEU A 325 25.65 8.87 31.31
N PRO A 326 25.11 7.64 31.42
CA PRO A 326 24.49 7.19 32.65
C PRO A 326 25.57 6.99 33.73
N ASP A 327 25.34 7.60 34.89
CA ASP A 327 26.16 7.56 36.09
C ASP A 327 26.50 6.11 36.53
N GLU A 328 27.78 5.76 36.57
CA GLU A 328 28.30 4.42 36.87
C GLU A 328 28.20 4.02 38.36
N THR A 329 27.46 4.78 39.18
CA THR A 329 27.47 4.62 40.65
C THR A 329 26.26 3.93 41.26
N LYS A 330 25.39 3.27 40.47
CA LYS A 330 24.26 2.47 41.03
C LYS A 330 24.36 0.99 40.65
N PRO A 331 24.27 0.07 41.64
CA PRO A 331 24.38 -1.36 41.36
C PRO A 331 23.16 -1.84 40.55
N LYS A 332 23.42 -2.61 39.50
CA LYS A 332 22.40 -3.24 38.66
C LYS A 332 21.53 -4.18 39.52
N PRO A 333 20.19 -4.07 39.53
CA PRO A 333 19.36 -5.22 39.84
C PRO A 333 19.34 -6.14 38.62
N TYR A 334 19.43 -7.42 38.92
CA TYR A 334 19.62 -8.55 38.02
C TYR A 334 18.69 -8.57 36.80
N MET A 335 19.26 -9.01 35.66
CA MET A 335 18.51 -9.51 34.51
C MET A 335 17.53 -10.59 34.96
N TYR A 336 16.27 -10.46 34.55
CA TYR A 336 15.43 -11.56 34.03
C TYR A 336 14.51 -11.01 32.95
#